data_AF-A0A0V0UZB7-F1
#
_entry.id   AF-A0A0V0UZB7-F1
#
_cell.length_a   1.000
_cell.length_b   1.000
_cell.length_c   1.000
_cell.angle_alpha   90.00
_cell.angle_beta   90.00
_cell.angle_gamma   90.00
#
_symmetry.space_group_name_H-M   'P 1'
#
loop_
_entity.id
_entity.type
_entity.pdbx_description
1 polymer ?
#
loop_
_entity_poly.entity_id
_entity_poly.type
_entity_poly.pdbx_seq_one_letter_code
_entity_poly.pdbx_strand_id
1 'polypeptide(L)'
;MKFTAVVCILILLKTSTAQPPDSLSSKIMKSGPNPTWNPSARAISEDENHAIPKTMASFIAEHMNIKVLAYSDDPPNMPPQNVNSKAKGVLLIDNRDNDAAAWFVHTVPKFLAYRGPYSWPASETAKGHMFLCLSFTEAHLNSVAKAIRYQEPFIYANNLSPELLTQHNELSNLATGVQIRVPPFLEHAKFTTKANQVAANIQVIGKHSKSYSVHSGGLYSDFTENLYCTGGNLFFIYKPPDSLSSKIMKSGPNPTWNPSARAISEDENHAIPKTMASFIAEHMNIKVLAYSDDPPNMPPQNVNSKAKGVLLIDNRDNDAAAWFVHTVPKFLAYRGPYSWPASETAKGHMFLCLSFTEAHLNSVAKAIRYQEPFIYANNLSPELLTQHNELSNLATGVQIRVPPFLEHAKFTTKANQVAANIQVIGKHSKSYSDMYAKVLKNKLGASIRIWALSDTRSKSICKGQYQLRKVASPMQFDGVQVRREDDSARWAVVDGKNIVCLTTNDYKATEKQIPGAAVCLENAAVYNIFRIAASKVEACNK
;
A
#
# COMPACT_ATOMS: atom_id res chain seq x y z
N MET A 1 -34.49 2.51 -26.94
CA MET A 1 -33.16 2.09 -27.40
C MET A 1 -32.59 1.24 -26.29
N LYS A 2 -32.42 -0.08 -26.45
CA LYS A 2 -31.67 -0.86 -25.47
C LYS A 2 -30.21 -0.48 -25.66
N PHE A 3 -29.54 0.03 -24.62
CA PHE A 3 -28.08 0.14 -24.62
C PHE A 3 -27.55 -1.27 -24.78
N THR A 4 -27.22 -1.64 -26.02
CA THR A 4 -26.63 -2.94 -26.30
C THR A 4 -25.19 -2.78 -25.84
N ALA A 5 -24.78 -3.54 -24.84
CA ALA A 5 -23.41 -3.51 -24.33
C ALA A 5 -22.46 -3.85 -25.47
N VAL A 6 -21.92 -2.80 -26.09
CA VAL A 6 -20.82 -2.90 -27.03
C VAL A 6 -19.65 -2.32 -26.29
N VAL A 7 -18.87 -3.19 -25.63
CA VAL A 7 -17.47 -2.86 -25.45
C VAL A 7 -16.97 -2.62 -26.88
N CYS A 8 -16.58 -1.38 -27.20
CA CYS A 8 -15.76 -1.09 -28.36
C CYS A 8 -14.41 -0.77 -27.77
N ILE A 9 -13.55 -1.76 -27.57
CA ILE A 9 -12.13 -1.41 -27.60
C ILE A 9 -11.84 -1.24 -29.09
N LEU A 10 -11.33 -0.09 -29.49
CA LEU A 10 -10.72 0.12 -30.80
C LEU A 10 -9.22 0.20 -30.58
N ILE A 11 -8.46 -0.70 -31.19
CA ILE A 11 -7.01 -0.68 -31.14
C ILE A 11 -6.49 -0.53 -32.56
N LEU A 12 -5.86 0.61 -32.84
CA LEU A 12 -4.78 0.73 -33.81
C LEU A 12 -3.47 0.51 -33.03
N LEU A 13 -3.08 -0.75 -32.79
CA LEU A 13 -1.79 -1.06 -32.16
C LEU A 13 -0.73 -1.32 -33.23
N LYS A 14 0.41 -0.67 -33.00
CA LYS A 14 1.71 -0.89 -33.59
C LYS A 14 2.01 -2.38 -33.77
N THR A 15 2.17 -2.82 -35.01
CA THR A 15 3.19 -3.83 -35.30
C THR A 15 4.54 -3.12 -35.25
N SER A 16 5.50 -3.74 -34.57
CA SER A 16 6.85 -3.20 -34.36
C SER A 16 7.46 -2.66 -35.67
N THR A 17 8.13 -1.51 -35.53
CA THR A 17 9.01 -0.85 -36.52
C THR A 17 8.41 -0.15 -37.75
N ALA A 18 7.10 0.07 -37.85
CA ALA A 18 6.52 0.90 -38.93
C ALA A 18 5.86 2.17 -38.38
N GLN A 19 5.91 3.27 -39.15
CA GLN A 19 5.13 4.51 -38.92
C GLN A 19 3.68 4.18 -38.53
N PRO A 20 3.00 5.01 -37.70
CA PRO A 20 1.58 4.81 -37.44
C PRO A 20 0.85 4.70 -38.78
N PRO A 21 -0.01 3.68 -38.97
CA PRO A 21 -0.67 3.49 -40.25
C PRO A 21 -1.58 4.69 -40.48
N ASP A 22 -1.32 5.42 -41.57
CA ASP A 22 -2.24 6.44 -42.09
C ASP A 22 -3.49 5.72 -42.61
N SER A 23 -4.34 5.29 -41.68
CA SER A 23 -5.40 4.32 -41.94
C SER A 23 -6.66 4.66 -41.15
N LEU A 24 -7.75 4.76 -41.89
CA LEU A 24 -9.10 4.90 -41.35
C LEU A 24 -9.74 3.55 -41.00
N SER A 25 -9.04 2.44 -41.24
CA SER A 25 -9.50 1.11 -40.85
C SER A 25 -9.43 0.95 -39.33
N SER A 26 -10.50 0.43 -38.75
CA SER A 26 -10.57 0.18 -37.31
C SER A 26 -10.90 -1.27 -36.99
N LYS A 27 -10.66 -1.65 -35.73
CA LYS A 27 -11.05 -2.95 -35.18
C LYS A 27 -11.93 -2.76 -33.97
N ILE A 28 -12.84 -3.68 -33.71
CA ILE A 28 -13.76 -3.68 -32.58
C ILE A 28 -13.69 -5.01 -31.84
N MET A 29 -13.70 -4.93 -30.51
CA MET A 29 -13.84 -6.09 -29.62
C MET A 29 -15.07 -5.90 -28.74
N LYS A 30 -16.08 -6.77 -28.90
CA LYS A 30 -17.31 -6.77 -28.10
C LYS A 30 -17.20 -7.71 -26.90
N SER A 31 -17.94 -7.42 -25.83
CA SER A 31 -18.01 -8.29 -24.66
C SER A 31 -18.67 -9.64 -25.00
N GLY A 32 -18.12 -10.71 -24.46
CA GLY A 32 -18.56 -12.09 -24.68
C GLY A 32 -17.63 -13.07 -23.94
N PRO A 33 -17.92 -14.38 -23.96
CA PRO A 33 -17.12 -15.38 -23.25
C PRO A 33 -15.67 -15.48 -23.76
N ASN A 34 -15.45 -15.25 -25.06
CA ASN A 34 -14.12 -15.22 -25.69
C ASN A 34 -14.03 -14.01 -26.63
N PRO A 35 -13.76 -12.80 -26.10
CA PRO A 35 -13.76 -11.58 -26.89
C PRO A 35 -12.55 -11.54 -27.83
N THR A 36 -12.78 -11.26 -29.12
CA THR A 36 -11.74 -11.19 -30.14
C THR A 36 -11.79 -9.87 -30.89
N TRP A 37 -10.63 -9.44 -31.38
CA TRP A 37 -10.48 -8.28 -32.24
C TRP A 37 -10.96 -8.58 -33.65
N ASN A 38 -12.02 -7.92 -34.08
CA ASN A 38 -12.56 -8.06 -35.43
C ASN A 38 -12.46 -6.73 -36.19
N PRO A 39 -12.24 -6.73 -37.52
CA PRO A 39 -12.36 -5.50 -38.30
C PRO A 39 -13.73 -4.85 -38.09
N SER A 40 -13.76 -3.51 -37.99
CA SER A 40 -15.01 -2.76 -38.02
C SER A 40 -15.67 -2.89 -39.39
N ALA A 41 -17.00 -2.78 -39.43
CA ALA A 41 -17.76 -2.93 -40.67
C ALA A 41 -17.46 -1.83 -41.71
N ARG A 42 -17.03 -0.66 -41.26
CA ARG A 42 -16.73 0.54 -42.07
C ARG A 42 -15.52 1.28 -41.51
N ALA A 43 -14.99 2.23 -42.27
CA ALA A 43 -13.93 3.10 -41.80
C ALA A 43 -14.41 4.00 -40.65
N ILE A 44 -13.49 4.43 -39.78
CA ILE A 44 -13.84 5.27 -38.61
C ILE A 44 -14.38 6.64 -39.01
N SER A 45 -14.07 7.14 -40.20
CA SER A 45 -14.61 8.41 -40.72
C SER A 45 -16.04 8.32 -41.24
N GLU A 46 -16.58 7.13 -41.40
CA GLU A 46 -17.92 6.91 -41.95
C GLU A 46 -18.97 6.87 -40.84
N ASP A 47 -20.07 7.59 -41.05
CA ASP A 47 -21.22 7.63 -40.14
C ASP A 47 -22.04 6.33 -40.19
N GLU A 48 -22.26 5.80 -41.40
CA GLU A 48 -23.10 4.63 -41.59
C GLU A 48 -22.44 3.35 -41.06
N ASN A 49 -23.19 2.58 -40.27
CA ASN A 49 -22.82 1.24 -39.82
C ASN A 49 -21.54 1.10 -38.96
N HIS A 50 -20.83 2.17 -38.66
CA HIS A 50 -19.74 2.17 -37.67
C HIS A 50 -20.29 2.18 -36.23
N ALA A 51 -19.58 1.54 -35.29
CA ALA A 51 -20.09 1.36 -33.93
C ALA A 51 -20.11 2.66 -33.09
N ILE A 52 -19.18 3.58 -33.35
CA ILE A 52 -19.09 4.86 -32.65
C ILE A 52 -20.31 5.76 -32.94
N PRO A 53 -20.61 6.15 -34.20
CA PRO A 53 -21.77 6.97 -34.51
C PRO A 53 -23.08 6.31 -34.07
N LYS A 54 -23.21 4.97 -34.19
CA LYS A 54 -24.34 4.21 -33.63
C LYS A 54 -24.52 4.39 -32.12
N THR A 55 -23.42 4.38 -31.36
CA THR A 55 -23.44 4.54 -29.90
C THR A 55 -23.73 6.00 -29.53
N MET A 56 -23.19 6.94 -30.31
CA MET A 56 -23.28 8.39 -30.10
C MET A 56 -24.47 9.04 -30.82
N ALA A 57 -25.40 8.27 -31.36
CA ALA A 57 -26.56 8.81 -32.08
C ALA A 57 -27.35 9.82 -31.21
N SER A 58 -27.57 9.50 -29.93
CA SER A 58 -28.23 10.37 -28.96
C SER A 58 -27.41 11.57 -28.49
N PHE A 59 -26.14 11.65 -28.89
CA PHE A 59 -25.25 12.77 -28.63
C PHE A 59 -25.22 13.76 -29.83
N ILE A 60 -25.34 13.21 -31.04
CA ILE A 60 -25.35 13.92 -32.33
C ILE A 60 -26.73 14.51 -32.64
N ALA A 61 -27.80 13.82 -32.24
CA ALA A 61 -29.18 14.29 -32.39
C ALA A 61 -29.89 14.30 -31.02
N GLU A 62 -30.83 15.24 -30.84
CA GLU A 62 -31.59 15.32 -29.59
C GLU A 62 -32.58 14.16 -29.47
N HIS A 63 -32.46 13.40 -28.39
CA HIS A 63 -33.44 12.40 -27.98
C HIS A 63 -33.97 12.75 -26.59
N MET A 64 -35.28 12.99 -26.46
CA MET A 64 -35.90 13.48 -25.22
C MET A 64 -35.58 12.63 -23.97
N ASN A 65 -35.41 11.33 -24.18
CA ASN A 65 -35.21 10.33 -23.13
C ASN A 65 -33.74 10.09 -22.75
N ILE A 66 -32.76 10.59 -23.51
CA ILE A 66 -31.34 10.38 -23.19
C ILE A 66 -30.73 11.70 -22.73
N LYS A 67 -30.19 11.70 -21.51
CA LYS A 67 -29.42 12.80 -20.96
C LYS A 67 -27.93 12.55 -21.14
N VAL A 68 -27.18 13.63 -21.22
CA VAL A 68 -25.82 13.71 -21.73
C VAL A 68 -25.02 14.64 -20.84
N LEU A 69 -23.81 14.19 -20.49
CA LEU A 69 -22.75 15.04 -19.97
C LEU A 69 -21.46 14.69 -20.72
N ALA A 70 -20.84 15.66 -21.39
CA ALA A 70 -19.62 15.46 -22.17
C ALA A 70 -18.50 16.38 -21.71
N TYR A 71 -17.29 15.83 -21.76
CA TYR A 71 -16.11 16.48 -21.22
C TYR A 71 -14.88 16.26 -22.12
N SER A 72 -14.03 17.29 -22.25
CA SER A 72 -12.82 17.25 -23.08
C SER A 72 -11.95 18.47 -22.80
N ASP A 73 -10.63 18.32 -22.86
CA ASP A 73 -9.67 19.44 -22.86
C ASP A 73 -9.48 20.10 -24.24
N ASP A 74 -9.97 19.46 -25.31
CA ASP A 74 -9.96 20.01 -26.67
C ASP A 74 -11.26 19.61 -27.39
N PRO A 75 -12.41 20.20 -27.02
CA PRO A 75 -13.68 19.90 -27.66
C PRO A 75 -13.76 20.51 -29.07
N PRO A 76 -14.49 19.88 -30.00
CA PRO A 76 -14.67 20.44 -31.34
C PRO A 76 -15.39 21.79 -31.30
N ASN A 77 -15.03 22.67 -32.24
CA ASN A 77 -15.60 24.02 -32.39
C ASN A 77 -15.38 24.95 -31.19
N MET A 78 -14.44 24.62 -30.30
CA MET A 78 -14.01 25.46 -29.19
C MET A 78 -12.49 25.55 -29.16
N PRO A 79 -11.92 26.61 -28.55
CA PRO A 79 -10.49 26.65 -28.27
C PRO A 79 -10.10 25.52 -27.32
N PRO A 80 -8.86 25.01 -27.39
CA PRO A 80 -8.32 24.10 -26.39
C PRO A 80 -8.46 24.72 -25.00
N GLN A 81 -8.92 23.93 -24.04
CA GLN A 81 -9.17 24.37 -22.68
C GLN A 81 -7.91 24.16 -21.85
N ASN A 82 -7.45 25.23 -21.21
CA ASN A 82 -6.31 25.16 -20.29
C ASN A 82 -6.76 24.61 -18.93
N VAL A 83 -7.08 23.32 -18.90
CA VAL A 83 -7.48 22.58 -17.70
C VAL A 83 -6.42 21.56 -17.30
N ASN A 84 -6.40 21.20 -16.02
CA ASN A 84 -5.49 20.20 -15.48
C ASN A 84 -5.74 18.79 -16.04
N SER A 85 -6.93 18.55 -16.61
CA SER A 85 -7.33 17.28 -17.21
C SER A 85 -6.92 17.13 -18.66
N LYS A 86 -6.65 15.88 -19.08
CA LYS A 86 -6.57 15.47 -20.50
C LYS A 86 -7.66 14.49 -20.90
N ALA A 87 -8.60 14.25 -19.99
CA ALA A 87 -9.66 13.26 -20.13
C ALA A 87 -10.71 13.72 -21.14
N LYS A 88 -11.23 12.77 -21.93
CA LYS A 88 -12.29 13.02 -22.91
C LYS A 88 -13.33 11.92 -22.88
N GLY A 89 -14.60 12.28 -22.94
CA GLY A 89 -15.67 11.31 -22.94
C GLY A 89 -17.07 11.89 -22.86
N VAL A 90 -18.04 10.98 -22.91
CA VAL A 90 -19.48 11.25 -22.90
C VAL A 90 -20.15 10.26 -21.96
N LEU A 91 -20.93 10.78 -21.02
CA LEU A 91 -21.84 10.02 -20.18
C LEU A 91 -23.25 10.16 -20.77
N LEU A 92 -23.87 9.02 -21.08
CA LEU A 92 -25.25 8.91 -21.57
C LEU A 92 -26.11 8.23 -20.50
N ILE A 93 -27.27 8.80 -20.19
CA ILE A 93 -28.18 8.31 -19.15
C ILE A 93 -29.57 8.18 -19.76
N ASP A 94 -30.17 7.00 -19.69
CA ASP A 94 -31.59 6.86 -20.01
C ASP A 94 -32.41 7.44 -18.86
N ASN A 95 -33.28 8.39 -19.15
CA ASN A 95 -34.19 8.98 -18.17
C ASN A 95 -35.57 8.32 -18.20
N ARG A 96 -35.62 7.05 -18.63
CA ARG A 96 -36.79 6.17 -18.53
C ARG A 96 -36.54 5.21 -17.38
N ASP A 97 -37.58 4.60 -16.85
CA ASP A 97 -37.50 3.59 -15.77
C ASP A 97 -36.87 2.26 -16.23
N ASN A 98 -35.68 2.28 -16.84
CA ASN A 98 -34.97 1.12 -17.35
C ASN A 98 -33.54 0.96 -16.79
N ASP A 99 -33.15 1.83 -15.85
CA ASP A 99 -31.92 1.74 -15.05
C ASP A 99 -30.68 1.55 -15.93
N ALA A 100 -30.46 2.46 -16.88
CA ALA A 100 -29.45 2.28 -17.92
C ALA A 100 -28.63 3.55 -18.18
N ALA A 101 -27.31 3.39 -18.02
CA ALA A 101 -26.33 4.40 -18.38
C ALA A 101 -25.21 3.80 -19.23
N ALA A 102 -24.53 4.66 -20.00
CA ALA A 102 -23.34 4.30 -20.75
C ALA A 102 -22.27 5.39 -20.62
N TRP A 103 -21.02 4.95 -20.51
CA TRP A 103 -19.87 5.84 -20.45
C TRP A 103 -18.93 5.53 -21.61
N PHE A 104 -18.75 6.53 -22.47
CA PHE A 104 -17.90 6.50 -23.64
C PHE A 104 -16.63 7.32 -23.38
N VAL A 105 -15.47 6.70 -23.45
CA VAL A 105 -14.16 7.31 -23.21
C VAL A 105 -13.34 7.24 -24.49
N HIS A 106 -12.62 8.31 -24.81
CA HIS A 106 -11.76 8.34 -26.00
C HIS A 106 -10.51 9.20 -25.79
N THR A 107 -9.61 9.15 -26.76
CA THR A 107 -8.33 9.87 -26.77
C THR A 107 -8.25 10.97 -27.83
N VAL A 108 -9.24 11.05 -28.72
CA VAL A 108 -9.24 11.93 -29.90
C VAL A 108 -9.52 13.39 -29.51
N PRO A 109 -8.63 14.36 -29.81
CA PRO A 109 -8.92 15.79 -29.70
C PRO A 109 -9.90 16.24 -30.80
N LYS A 110 -10.64 17.34 -30.58
CA LYS A 110 -11.62 17.91 -31.53
C LYS A 110 -12.72 16.91 -31.96
N PHE A 111 -13.12 16.05 -31.04
CA PHE A 111 -14.11 15.00 -31.21
C PHE A 111 -14.85 14.81 -29.86
N LEU A 112 -16.16 14.58 -29.76
CA LEU A 112 -17.28 14.63 -30.72
C LEU A 112 -18.08 15.93 -30.59
N ALA A 113 -18.68 16.41 -31.67
CA ALA A 113 -19.52 17.61 -31.65
C ALA A 113 -20.90 17.31 -31.05
N TYR A 114 -21.24 18.01 -29.95
CA TYR A 114 -22.56 17.91 -29.35
C TYR A 114 -23.60 18.56 -30.26
N ARG A 115 -24.65 17.81 -30.63
CA ARG A 115 -25.67 18.25 -31.61
C ARG A 115 -25.10 18.66 -32.98
N GLY A 116 -23.96 18.10 -33.37
CA GLY A 116 -23.33 18.32 -34.66
C GLY A 116 -23.10 17.00 -35.40
N PRO A 117 -22.90 17.05 -36.74
CA PRO A 117 -22.70 15.84 -37.53
C PRO A 117 -21.47 15.05 -37.06
N TYR A 118 -21.51 13.73 -37.22
CA TYR A 118 -20.34 12.89 -36.99
C TYR A 118 -19.21 13.33 -37.94
N SER A 119 -18.04 13.61 -37.38
CA SER A 119 -16.86 14.02 -38.15
C SER A 119 -15.59 13.50 -37.51
N TRP A 120 -14.74 12.87 -38.32
CA TRP A 120 -13.42 12.40 -37.92
C TRP A 120 -12.38 13.50 -38.16
N PRO A 121 -11.57 13.89 -37.14
CA PRO A 121 -10.52 14.87 -37.35
C PRO A 121 -9.40 14.31 -38.24
N ALA A 122 -9.24 14.87 -39.44
CA ALA A 122 -8.25 14.38 -40.42
C ALA A 122 -6.81 14.32 -39.87
N SER A 123 -6.43 15.27 -38.99
CA SER A 123 -5.11 15.33 -38.34
C SER A 123 -4.81 14.14 -37.42
N GLU A 124 -5.84 13.39 -37.03
CA GLU A 124 -5.74 12.26 -36.11
C GLU A 124 -5.64 10.91 -36.85
N THR A 125 -5.77 10.88 -38.17
CA THR A 125 -5.65 9.66 -38.99
C THR A 125 -4.26 9.01 -38.89
N ALA A 126 -3.22 9.84 -38.76
CA ALA A 126 -1.85 9.37 -38.59
C ALA A 126 -1.52 8.96 -37.13
N LYS A 127 -2.50 8.88 -36.22
CA LYS A 127 -2.29 8.59 -34.80
C LYS A 127 -3.13 7.39 -34.35
N GLY A 128 -2.58 6.60 -33.44
CA GLY A 128 -3.33 5.52 -32.79
C GLY A 128 -4.26 6.08 -31.72
N HIS A 129 -5.54 5.75 -31.80
CA HIS A 129 -6.55 6.15 -30.82
C HIS A 129 -7.25 4.94 -30.20
N MET A 130 -7.55 5.05 -28.91
CA MET A 130 -8.43 4.14 -28.18
C MET A 130 -9.77 4.77 -27.86
N PHE A 131 -10.78 3.92 -27.89
CA PHE A 131 -12.15 4.18 -27.46
C PHE A 131 -12.54 3.06 -26.50
N LEU A 132 -13.42 3.37 -25.56
CA LEU A 132 -14.01 2.42 -24.64
C LEU A 132 -15.46 2.83 -24.40
N CYS A 133 -16.38 1.88 -24.49
CA CYS A 133 -17.78 2.11 -24.15
C CYS A 133 -18.22 1.08 -23.11
N LEU A 134 -18.74 1.56 -21.99
CA LEU A 134 -19.18 0.74 -20.87
C LEU A 134 -20.66 1.00 -20.61
N SER A 135 -21.47 -0.05 -20.57
CA SER A 135 -22.88 0.05 -20.16
C SER A 135 -23.02 -0.43 -18.71
N PHE A 136 -23.81 0.26 -17.90
CA PHE A 136 -24.01 -0.02 -16.47
C PHE A 136 -25.37 0.49 -16.01
N THR A 137 -25.75 0.17 -14.77
CA THR A 137 -26.99 0.63 -14.12
C THR A 137 -26.79 1.99 -13.47
N GLU A 138 -27.87 2.74 -13.25
CA GLU A 138 -27.84 4.05 -12.62
C GLU A 138 -27.29 4.00 -11.19
N ALA A 139 -27.38 2.83 -10.53
CA ALA A 139 -26.74 2.57 -9.24
C ALA A 139 -25.22 2.86 -9.23
N HIS A 140 -24.55 2.79 -10.39
CA HIS A 140 -23.12 3.06 -10.51
C HIS A 140 -22.80 4.49 -10.99
N LEU A 141 -23.80 5.34 -11.27
CA LEU A 141 -23.60 6.69 -11.79
C LEU A 141 -22.76 7.56 -10.87
N ASN A 142 -23.02 7.54 -9.55
CA ASN A 142 -22.25 8.35 -8.61
C ASN A 142 -20.77 7.93 -8.58
N SER A 143 -20.49 6.63 -8.66
CA SER A 143 -19.11 6.12 -8.69
C SER A 143 -18.37 6.57 -9.96
N VAL A 144 -19.03 6.46 -11.12
CA VAL A 144 -18.46 6.91 -12.40
C VAL A 144 -18.29 8.44 -12.42
N ALA A 145 -19.31 9.19 -12.01
CA ALA A 145 -19.28 10.65 -11.97
C ALA A 145 -18.18 11.17 -11.05
N LYS A 146 -18.01 10.55 -9.88
CA LYS A 146 -16.93 10.90 -8.94
C LYS A 146 -15.56 10.64 -9.58
N ALA A 147 -15.35 9.50 -10.23
CA ALA A 147 -14.09 9.20 -10.91
C ALA A 147 -13.78 10.16 -12.08
N ILE A 148 -14.80 10.62 -12.81
CA ILE A 148 -14.66 11.67 -13.83
C ILE A 148 -14.31 13.01 -13.17
N ARG A 149 -15.04 13.40 -12.12
CA ARG A 149 -14.83 14.66 -11.39
C ARG A 149 -13.43 14.80 -10.82
N TYR A 150 -12.87 13.70 -10.32
CA TYR A 150 -11.49 13.68 -9.82
C TYR A 150 -10.46 14.02 -10.90
N GLN A 151 -10.77 13.87 -12.19
CA GLN A 151 -9.85 14.26 -13.25
C GLN A 151 -9.92 15.77 -13.56
N GLU A 152 -10.78 16.54 -12.89
CA GLU A 152 -11.03 17.97 -13.13
C GLU A 152 -11.28 18.33 -14.61
N PRO A 153 -12.16 17.60 -15.32
CA PRO A 153 -12.33 17.81 -16.74
C PRO A 153 -13.21 19.04 -17.03
N PHE A 154 -13.00 19.64 -18.19
CA PHE A 154 -13.88 20.68 -18.70
C PHE A 154 -15.15 20.05 -19.28
N ILE A 155 -16.31 20.44 -18.77
CA ILE A 155 -17.62 19.99 -19.27
C ILE A 155 -18.06 20.94 -20.40
N TYR A 156 -18.15 20.42 -21.63
CA TYR A 156 -18.50 21.23 -22.80
C TYR A 156 -19.95 21.03 -23.28
N ALA A 157 -20.64 19.99 -22.79
CA ALA A 157 -22.06 19.78 -23.01
C ALA A 157 -22.69 19.10 -21.79
N ASN A 158 -23.86 19.60 -21.37
CA ASN A 158 -24.62 19.06 -20.25
C ASN A 158 -26.12 19.35 -20.46
N ASN A 159 -26.96 18.31 -20.46
CA ASN A 159 -28.42 18.45 -20.45
C ASN A 159 -29.09 17.54 -19.40
N LEU A 160 -28.37 17.21 -18.33
CA LEU A 160 -28.88 16.43 -17.20
C LEU A 160 -30.11 17.10 -16.57
N SER A 161 -31.12 16.31 -16.21
CA SER A 161 -32.35 16.83 -15.60
C SER A 161 -32.19 17.14 -14.12
N PRO A 162 -32.92 18.13 -13.57
CA PRO A 162 -32.88 18.43 -12.13
C PRO A 162 -33.18 17.22 -11.24
N GLU A 163 -34.07 16.33 -11.68
CA GLU A 163 -34.42 15.09 -10.96
C GLU A 163 -33.19 14.17 -10.82
N LEU A 164 -32.45 13.94 -11.91
CA LEU A 164 -31.21 13.14 -11.89
C LEU A 164 -30.15 13.77 -10.98
N LEU A 165 -29.99 15.10 -11.02
CA LEU A 165 -29.01 15.79 -10.17
C LEU A 165 -29.39 15.73 -8.67
N THR A 166 -30.69 15.70 -8.37
CA THR A 166 -31.17 15.55 -6.98
C THR A 166 -30.95 14.11 -6.47
N GLN A 167 -31.11 13.12 -7.35
CA GLN A 167 -30.92 11.70 -6.99
C GLN A 167 -29.45 11.30 -6.91
N HIS A 168 -28.57 11.94 -7.68
CA HIS A 168 -27.16 11.59 -7.81
C HIS A 168 -26.24 12.76 -7.43
N ASN A 169 -25.89 12.83 -6.14
CA ASN A 169 -25.07 13.91 -5.58
C ASN A 169 -23.70 14.08 -6.27
N GLU A 170 -22.99 13.00 -6.61
CA GLU A 170 -21.68 13.10 -7.26
C GLU A 170 -21.80 13.48 -8.74
N LEU A 171 -22.89 13.08 -9.39
CA LEU A 171 -23.22 13.56 -10.73
C LEU A 171 -23.53 15.06 -10.72
N SER A 172 -24.29 15.54 -9.73
CA SER A 172 -24.52 16.97 -9.51
C SER A 172 -23.23 17.74 -9.25
N ASN A 173 -22.36 17.21 -8.40
CA ASN A 173 -21.07 17.82 -8.12
C ASN A 173 -20.17 17.89 -9.36
N LEU A 174 -20.17 16.86 -10.21
CA LEU A 174 -19.47 16.87 -11.49
C LEU A 174 -20.05 17.93 -12.44
N ALA A 175 -21.38 17.91 -12.61
CA ALA A 175 -22.10 18.79 -13.53
C ALA A 175 -21.97 20.28 -13.19
N THR A 176 -21.87 20.61 -11.90
CA THR A 176 -21.76 21.98 -11.38
C THR A 176 -20.32 22.41 -11.10
N GLY A 177 -19.33 21.53 -11.31
CA GLY A 177 -17.91 21.84 -11.14
C GLY A 177 -17.49 22.04 -9.68
N VAL A 178 -18.15 21.38 -8.72
CA VAL A 178 -17.79 21.48 -7.29
C VAL A 178 -16.36 20.99 -7.11
N GLN A 179 -15.49 21.86 -6.60
CA GLN A 179 -14.08 21.53 -6.41
C GLN A 179 -13.85 20.51 -5.29
N ILE A 180 -12.86 19.64 -5.50
CA ILE A 180 -12.36 18.73 -4.46
C ILE A 180 -11.29 19.49 -3.66
N ARG A 181 -11.66 19.87 -2.44
CA ARG A 181 -10.80 20.69 -1.57
C ARG A 181 -10.12 19.89 -0.47
N VAL A 182 -10.70 18.74 -0.11
CA VAL A 182 -10.27 17.89 1.00
C VAL A 182 -9.84 16.53 0.44
N PRO A 183 -8.72 15.94 0.92
CA PRO A 183 -8.31 14.59 0.51
C PRO A 183 -9.36 13.51 0.85
N PRO A 184 -9.34 12.36 0.15
CA PRO A 184 -8.33 11.91 -0.80
C PRO A 184 -8.38 12.63 -2.16
N PHE A 185 -7.23 12.74 -2.85
CA PHE A 185 -7.11 13.30 -4.22
C PHE A 185 -7.01 12.21 -5.30
N LEU A 186 -7.30 10.97 -4.94
CA LEU A 186 -7.38 9.82 -5.81
C LEU A 186 -8.70 9.10 -5.53
N GLU A 187 -9.47 8.80 -6.57
CA GLU A 187 -10.72 8.05 -6.49
C GLU A 187 -10.55 6.68 -7.13
N HIS A 188 -11.07 5.63 -6.51
CA HIS A 188 -11.13 4.29 -7.07
C HIS A 188 -12.58 3.81 -7.11
N ALA A 189 -13.17 3.79 -8.30
CA ALA A 189 -14.49 3.24 -8.52
C ALA A 189 -14.39 1.81 -9.04
N LYS A 190 -15.20 0.91 -8.47
CA LYS A 190 -15.40 -0.44 -8.98
C LYS A 190 -16.88 -0.64 -9.30
N PHE A 191 -17.17 -1.17 -10.47
CA PHE A 191 -18.54 -1.50 -10.85
C PHE A 191 -18.56 -2.63 -11.88
N THR A 192 -19.74 -3.24 -12.03
CA THR A 192 -19.94 -4.31 -12.99
C THR A 192 -20.75 -3.77 -14.16
N THR A 193 -20.37 -4.11 -15.39
CA THR A 193 -21.13 -3.70 -16.58
C THR A 193 -22.47 -4.41 -16.64
N LYS A 194 -23.51 -3.71 -17.10
CA LYS A 194 -24.79 -4.31 -17.46
C LYS A 194 -24.57 -5.21 -18.69
N ALA A 195 -24.90 -6.49 -18.57
CA ALA A 195 -24.61 -7.50 -19.59
C ALA A 195 -25.86 -8.06 -20.25
N ASN A 196 -25.78 -8.25 -21.56
CA ASN A 196 -26.71 -9.12 -22.29
C ASN A 196 -26.20 -10.59 -22.35
N GLN A 197 -24.91 -10.84 -22.09
CA GLN A 197 -24.28 -12.18 -22.12
C GLN A 197 -23.26 -12.40 -21.00
N VAL A 198 -22.21 -11.57 -20.89
CA VAL A 198 -21.17 -11.66 -19.84
C VAL A 198 -20.94 -10.29 -19.23
N ALA A 199 -20.97 -10.19 -17.91
CA ALA A 199 -20.69 -8.97 -17.16
C ALA A 199 -19.18 -8.84 -16.89
N ALA A 200 -18.63 -7.64 -17.09
CA ALA A 200 -17.24 -7.34 -16.81
C ALA A 200 -17.12 -6.53 -15.52
N ASN A 201 -16.15 -6.89 -14.68
CA ASN A 201 -15.78 -6.09 -13.51
C ASN A 201 -14.82 -5.00 -13.95
N ILE A 202 -15.23 -3.75 -13.77
CA ILE A 202 -14.50 -2.56 -14.16
C ILE A 202 -13.92 -1.91 -12.92
N GLN A 203 -12.67 -1.48 -13.04
CA GLN A 203 -11.98 -0.65 -12.07
C GLN A 203 -11.56 0.66 -12.74
N VAL A 204 -11.88 1.79 -12.13
CA VAL A 204 -11.60 3.12 -12.67
C VAL A 204 -10.92 3.94 -11.60
N ILE A 205 -9.83 4.60 -12.00
CA ILE A 205 -9.02 5.41 -11.11
C ILE A 205 -9.05 6.86 -11.60
N GLY A 206 -9.63 7.76 -10.80
CA GLY A 206 -9.65 9.20 -11.05
C GLY A 206 -8.54 9.89 -10.25
N LYS A 207 -7.64 10.63 -10.91
CA LYS A 207 -6.55 11.35 -10.26
C LYS A 207 -6.75 12.86 -10.37
N HIS A 208 -6.75 13.54 -9.23
CA HIS A 208 -6.85 14.99 -9.12
C HIS A 208 -5.50 15.68 -9.29
N SER A 209 -5.47 16.93 -9.74
CA SER A 209 -4.22 17.72 -9.91
C SER A 209 -3.41 17.85 -8.62
N LYS A 210 -4.12 17.98 -7.50
CA LYS A 210 -3.55 17.99 -6.13
C LYS A 210 -3.06 16.61 -5.65
N SER A 211 -3.25 15.55 -6.45
CA SER A 211 -2.64 14.25 -6.17
C SER A 211 -1.14 14.36 -6.41
N TYR A 212 -0.39 14.59 -5.34
CA TYR A 212 1.05 14.48 -5.34
C TYR A 212 1.44 13.03 -5.58
N SER A 213 1.83 12.72 -6.82
CA SER A 213 2.60 11.52 -7.13
C SER A 213 4.07 11.88 -7.00
N VAL A 214 4.80 11.19 -6.13
CA VAL A 214 6.27 11.09 -6.23
C VAL A 214 6.56 10.52 -7.63
N HIS A 215 7.19 11.32 -8.49
CA HIS A 215 7.64 10.86 -9.80
C HIS A 215 8.70 9.77 -9.61
N SER A 216 8.30 8.50 -9.74
CA SER A 216 9.22 7.41 -10.03
C SER A 216 9.05 7.07 -11.50
N GLY A 217 10.07 7.37 -12.31
CA GLY A 217 10.12 6.95 -13.70
C GLY A 217 10.06 5.42 -13.80
N GLY A 218 9.16 4.93 -14.64
CA GLY A 218 8.95 3.51 -14.91
C GLY A 218 7.53 3.08 -14.57
N LEU A 219 6.75 2.73 -15.60
CA LEU A 219 5.55 1.90 -15.62
C LEU A 219 4.74 1.82 -14.32
N TYR A 220 3.51 2.34 -14.38
CA TYR A 220 2.37 2.14 -13.49
C TYR A 220 2.48 0.82 -12.70
N SER A 221 3.16 0.84 -11.54
CA SER A 221 3.22 -0.32 -10.67
C SER A 221 1.93 -0.30 -9.88
N ASP A 222 1.06 -1.26 -10.18
CA ASP A 222 -0.16 -1.58 -9.48
C ASP A 222 -0.09 -1.25 -7.97
N PHE A 223 -0.88 -0.28 -7.55
CA PHE A 223 -1.18 -0.02 -6.13
C PHE A 223 -1.97 -1.18 -5.48
N THR A 224 -2.08 -2.33 -6.15
CA THR A 224 -2.94 -3.44 -5.76
C THR A 224 -2.23 -4.76 -5.47
N GLU A 225 -0.91 -4.92 -5.67
CA GLU A 225 -0.29 -6.25 -5.49
C GLU A 225 0.79 -6.42 -4.40
N ASN A 226 1.31 -5.38 -3.74
CA ASN A 226 2.27 -5.56 -2.62
C ASN A 226 2.25 -4.37 -1.64
N LEU A 227 1.07 -3.94 -1.20
CA LEU A 227 0.91 -2.68 -0.45
C LEU A 227 1.61 -2.67 0.92
N TYR A 228 2.00 -3.84 1.42
CA TYR A 228 2.60 -4.00 2.74
C TYR A 228 3.97 -4.64 2.59
N CYS A 229 4.98 -3.92 3.07
CA CYS A 229 6.39 -4.30 2.99
C CYS A 229 6.97 -4.34 1.56
N THR A 230 7.24 -3.16 0.96
CA THR A 230 7.64 -3.02 -0.46
C THR A 230 8.50 -4.15 -1.09
N GLY A 231 7.87 -4.92 -1.97
CA GLY A 231 8.54 -5.94 -2.79
C GLY A 231 8.76 -7.29 -2.10
N GLY A 232 7.92 -7.65 -1.12
CA GLY A 232 7.87 -8.99 -0.54
C GLY A 232 6.93 -9.10 0.67
N ASN A 233 6.82 -10.28 1.25
CA ASN A 233 6.03 -10.51 2.48
C ASN A 233 6.75 -9.99 3.73
N LEU A 234 8.06 -9.78 3.63
CA LEU A 234 8.93 -9.44 4.73
C LEU A 234 10.16 -8.71 4.20
N PHE A 235 10.65 -7.72 4.93
CA PHE A 235 12.00 -7.20 4.73
C PHE A 235 12.66 -6.81 6.06
N PHE A 236 13.98 -6.88 6.09
CA PHE A 236 14.84 -6.20 7.04
C PHE A 236 15.51 -5.01 6.39
N ILE A 237 15.69 -3.93 7.14
CA ILE A 237 16.63 -2.87 6.78
C ILE A 237 17.61 -2.71 7.93
N TYR A 238 18.90 -2.63 7.62
CA TYR A 238 19.93 -2.25 8.57
C TYR A 238 20.64 -0.99 8.08
N LYS A 239 20.68 0.02 8.95
CA LYS A 239 21.45 1.24 8.75
C LYS A 239 22.63 1.22 9.74
N PRO A 240 23.88 1.17 9.27
CA PRO A 240 25.04 1.12 10.16
C PRO A 240 25.29 2.47 10.89
N PRO A 241 26.11 2.48 11.96
CA PRO A 241 26.61 3.71 12.57
C PRO A 241 27.28 4.63 11.54
N ASP A 242 27.19 5.94 11.77
CA ASP A 242 27.84 7.00 10.98
C ASP A 242 27.58 7.00 9.46
N SER A 243 26.52 6.34 8.99
CA SER A 243 26.19 6.25 7.57
C SER A 243 24.69 6.34 7.30
N LEU A 244 24.30 7.16 6.33
CA LEU A 244 22.91 7.19 5.85
C LEU A 244 22.63 6.10 4.80
N SER A 245 23.66 5.41 4.31
CA SER A 245 23.49 4.31 3.35
C SER A 245 23.06 3.05 4.07
N SER A 246 21.78 2.71 3.94
CA SER A 246 21.21 1.49 4.52
C SER A 246 21.32 0.30 3.57
N LYS A 247 21.12 -0.88 4.11
CA LYS A 247 21.01 -2.13 3.37
C LYS A 247 19.66 -2.77 3.65
N ILE A 248 19.12 -3.45 2.64
CA ILE A 248 17.82 -4.11 2.68
C ILE A 248 17.98 -5.60 2.35
N MET A 249 17.28 -6.44 3.10
CA MET A 249 17.13 -7.86 2.83
C MET A 249 15.64 -8.16 2.72
N LYS A 250 15.18 -8.60 1.55
CA LYS A 250 13.79 -8.96 1.30
C LYS A 250 13.60 -10.47 1.42
N SER A 251 12.39 -10.91 1.73
CA SER A 251 12.03 -12.32 1.62
C SER A 251 12.12 -12.80 0.17
N GLY A 252 12.51 -14.06 0.01
CA GLY A 252 12.71 -14.71 -1.28
C GLY A 252 13.45 -16.04 -1.10
N PRO A 253 13.74 -16.77 -2.18
CA PRO A 253 14.43 -18.05 -2.11
C PRO A 253 15.85 -17.94 -1.51
N ASN A 254 16.56 -16.85 -1.85
CA ASN A 254 17.93 -16.60 -1.43
C ASN A 254 18.07 -15.16 -0.87
N PRO A 255 17.58 -14.89 0.35
CA PRO A 255 17.65 -13.57 0.94
C PRO A 255 19.11 -13.19 1.22
N THR A 256 19.52 -12.01 0.78
CA THR A 256 20.85 -11.43 1.00
C THR A 256 20.71 -9.95 1.35
N TRP A 257 21.73 -9.39 2.02
CA TRP A 257 21.82 -7.94 2.16
C TRP A 257 22.17 -7.32 0.81
N ASN A 258 21.35 -6.37 0.38
CA ASN A 258 21.57 -5.56 -0.80
C ASN A 258 21.60 -4.09 -0.40
N PRO A 259 22.34 -3.22 -1.12
CA PRO A 259 22.22 -1.78 -0.91
C PRO A 259 20.75 -1.34 -1.06
N SER A 260 20.28 -0.48 -0.16
CA SER A 260 19.00 0.21 -0.36
C SER A 260 19.09 1.11 -1.59
N ALA A 261 17.96 1.32 -2.27
CA ALA A 261 17.93 2.10 -3.51
C ALA A 261 18.38 3.57 -3.33
N ARG A 262 18.21 4.12 -2.13
CA ARG A 262 18.60 5.49 -1.72
C ARG A 262 19.07 5.49 -0.27
N ALA A 263 19.63 6.61 0.19
CA ALA A 263 19.95 6.81 1.59
C ALA A 263 18.67 6.78 2.45
N ILE A 264 18.79 6.39 3.73
CA ILE A 264 17.65 6.27 4.63
C ILE A 264 16.97 7.62 4.93
N SER A 265 17.67 8.74 4.73
CA SER A 265 17.14 10.09 4.89
C SER A 265 16.29 10.57 3.72
N GLU A 266 16.31 9.86 2.59
CA GLU A 266 15.61 10.24 1.39
C GLU A 266 14.23 9.58 1.32
N ASP A 267 13.23 10.37 0.94
CA ASP A 267 11.86 9.90 0.73
C ASP A 267 11.75 9.06 -0.56
N GLU A 268 12.34 9.57 -1.65
CA GLU A 268 12.19 8.97 -2.97
C GLU A 268 12.77 7.55 -3.02
N ASN A 269 11.97 6.59 -3.47
CA ASN A 269 12.40 5.22 -3.77
C ASN A 269 12.97 4.37 -2.62
N HIS A 270 13.08 4.90 -1.40
CA HIS A 270 13.46 4.10 -0.23
C HIS A 270 12.28 3.23 0.25
N ALA A 271 12.57 2.02 0.75
CA ALA A 271 11.53 1.04 1.10
C ALA A 271 10.66 1.46 2.31
N ILE A 272 11.23 2.22 3.26
CA ILE A 272 10.49 2.70 4.44
C ILE A 272 9.39 3.71 4.05
N PRO A 273 9.68 4.87 3.43
CA PRO A 273 8.65 5.83 3.06
C PRO A 273 7.59 5.22 2.15
N LYS A 274 7.98 4.35 1.20
CA LYS A 274 7.01 3.61 0.37
C LYS A 274 6.06 2.73 1.20
N THR A 275 6.59 2.02 2.21
CA THR A 275 5.76 1.20 3.10
C THR A 275 4.88 2.07 4.00
N MET A 276 5.39 3.24 4.40
CA MET A 276 4.70 4.20 5.28
C MET A 276 3.85 5.22 4.51
N ALA A 277 3.61 5.03 3.21
CA ALA A 277 2.87 5.98 2.38
C ALA A 277 1.49 6.31 2.98
N SER A 278 0.75 5.28 3.42
CA SER A 278 -0.57 5.45 4.07
C SER A 278 -0.52 5.98 5.52
N PHE A 279 0.67 5.99 6.13
CA PHE A 279 0.93 6.59 7.45
C PHE A 279 1.25 8.09 7.32
N ILE A 280 1.95 8.47 6.25
CA ILE A 280 2.32 9.85 5.90
C ILE A 280 1.13 10.60 5.30
N ALA A 281 0.39 9.96 4.39
CA ALA A 281 -0.81 10.51 3.76
C ALA A 281 -1.99 9.56 4.00
N GLU A 282 -3.11 10.10 4.47
CA GLU A 282 -4.29 9.28 4.75
C GLU A 282 -4.79 8.57 3.49
N HIS A 283 -4.94 7.25 3.61
CA HIS A 283 -5.56 6.41 2.59
C HIS A 283 -6.85 5.82 3.18
N MET A 284 -7.98 6.01 2.51
CA MET A 284 -9.30 5.64 3.05
C MET A 284 -9.39 4.16 3.47
N ASN A 285 -8.69 3.30 2.73
CA ASN A 285 -8.70 1.85 2.93
C ASN A 285 -7.65 1.34 3.93
N ILE A 286 -6.73 2.18 4.40
CA ILE A 286 -5.67 1.75 5.31
C ILE A 286 -5.84 2.40 6.66
N LYS A 287 -6.04 1.57 7.68
CA LYS A 287 -6.05 1.98 9.08
C LYS A 287 -4.69 1.76 9.71
N VAL A 288 -4.38 2.59 10.68
CA VAL A 288 -3.06 2.78 11.25
C VAL A 288 -3.20 2.77 12.76
N LEU A 289 -2.28 2.07 13.43
CA LEU A 289 -2.00 2.23 14.84
C LEU A 289 -0.49 2.29 15.02
N ALA A 290 0.01 3.38 15.60
CA ALA A 290 1.44 3.61 15.78
C ALA A 290 1.78 3.81 17.25
N TYR A 291 2.92 3.26 17.63
CA TYR A 291 3.38 3.21 19.02
C TYR A 291 4.87 3.49 19.12
N SER A 292 5.28 4.22 20.16
CA SER A 292 6.67 4.59 20.40
C SER A 292 6.82 5.19 21.80
N ASP A 293 7.92 4.88 22.50
CA ASP A 293 8.34 5.56 23.72
C ASP A 293 8.90 6.98 23.51
N ASP A 294 9.31 7.30 22.28
CA ASP A 294 9.83 8.62 21.91
C ASP A 294 9.35 9.00 20.49
N PRO A 295 8.06 9.30 20.29
CA PRO A 295 7.53 9.72 18.99
C PRO A 295 7.97 11.15 18.65
N PRO A 296 8.15 11.49 17.36
CA PRO A 296 8.51 12.85 16.96
C PRO A 296 7.40 13.86 17.32
N ASN A 297 7.81 15.11 17.54
CA ASN A 297 6.92 16.24 17.83
C ASN A 297 6.05 16.08 19.10
N MET A 298 6.45 15.22 20.03
CA MET A 298 5.81 15.07 21.33
C MET A 298 6.84 15.19 22.47
N PRO A 299 6.42 15.58 23.68
CA PRO A 299 7.29 15.52 24.84
C PRO A 299 7.64 14.06 25.18
N PRO A 300 8.76 13.83 25.90
CA PRO A 300 9.12 12.50 26.37
C PRO A 300 7.97 11.84 27.13
N GLN A 301 7.66 10.60 26.79
CA GLN A 301 6.57 9.87 27.40
C GLN A 301 7.06 9.14 28.65
N ASN A 302 6.29 9.20 29.74
CA ASN A 302 6.60 8.48 30.97
C ASN A 302 6.13 7.02 30.86
N VAL A 303 6.71 6.28 29.92
CA VAL A 303 6.46 4.85 29.72
C VAL A 303 7.75 4.06 29.89
N ASN A 304 7.65 2.88 30.52
CA ASN A 304 8.81 2.00 30.71
C ASN A 304 9.18 1.22 29.45
N SER A 305 8.30 1.18 28.45
CA SER A 305 8.52 0.47 27.19
C SER A 305 9.64 1.10 26.36
N LYS A 306 10.28 0.29 25.52
CA LYS A 306 11.23 0.73 24.48
C LYS A 306 10.72 0.44 23.07
N ALA A 307 9.47 0.00 22.96
CA ALA A 307 8.91 -0.55 21.74
C ALA A 307 8.47 0.57 20.79
N LYS A 308 8.82 0.42 19.51
CA LYS A 308 8.45 1.37 18.44
C LYS A 308 7.97 0.62 17.20
N GLY A 309 6.91 1.10 16.58
CA GLY A 309 6.37 0.49 15.36
C GLY A 309 5.02 1.02 14.92
N VAL A 310 4.57 0.49 13.78
CA VAL A 310 3.33 0.86 13.11
C VAL A 310 2.63 -0.41 12.64
N LEU A 311 1.35 -0.54 12.97
CA LEU A 311 0.43 -1.47 12.33
C LEU A 311 -0.29 -0.75 11.19
N LEU A 312 -0.27 -1.35 10.01
CA LEU A 312 -1.06 -0.96 8.86
C LEU A 312 -2.08 -2.06 8.60
N ILE A 313 -3.36 -1.73 8.52
CA ILE A 313 -4.45 -2.70 8.36
C ILE A 313 -5.24 -2.27 7.14
N ASP A 314 -5.36 -3.16 6.16
CA ASP A 314 -6.34 -2.97 5.10
C ASP A 314 -7.73 -3.20 5.67
N ASN A 315 -8.67 -2.32 5.41
CA ASN A 315 -10.07 -2.51 5.82
C ASN A 315 -10.97 -2.92 4.64
N ARG A 316 -10.38 -3.29 3.50
CA ARG A 316 -11.08 -3.94 2.38
C ARG A 316 -11.17 -5.43 2.65
N ASP A 317 -12.01 -6.13 1.90
CA ASP A 317 -12.12 -7.60 1.91
C ASP A 317 -10.90 -8.31 1.27
N ASN A 318 -9.68 -7.88 1.58
CA ASN A 318 -8.45 -8.48 1.07
C ASN A 318 -7.61 -9.18 2.15
N ASP A 319 -8.05 -9.19 3.41
CA ASP A 319 -7.44 -9.93 4.54
C ASP A 319 -5.94 -9.63 4.66
N ALA A 320 -5.59 -8.37 4.87
CA ALA A 320 -4.19 -7.92 4.81
C ALA A 320 -3.82 -6.92 5.91
N ALA A 321 -2.72 -7.19 6.60
CA ALA A 321 -2.11 -6.28 7.55
C ALA A 321 -0.58 -6.33 7.46
N ALA A 322 0.06 -5.25 7.92
CA ALA A 322 1.50 -5.11 8.04
C ALA A 322 1.89 -4.70 9.46
N TRP A 323 3.01 -5.22 9.93
CA TRP A 323 3.64 -4.78 11.15
C TRP A 323 5.06 -4.31 10.86
N PHE A 324 5.27 -3.01 11.03
CA PHE A 324 6.55 -2.35 10.88
C PHE A 324 7.15 -2.09 12.27
N VAL A 325 8.32 -2.65 12.55
CA VAL A 325 9.05 -2.52 13.81
C VAL A 325 10.36 -1.79 13.55
N HIS A 326 10.74 -0.86 14.42
CA HIS A 326 12.00 -0.12 14.30
C HIS A 326 12.65 0.20 15.65
N THR A 327 13.88 0.69 15.59
CA THR A 327 14.69 1.05 16.77
C THR A 327 14.94 2.55 16.91
N VAL A 328 14.49 3.35 15.95
CA VAL A 328 14.81 4.79 15.84
C VAL A 328 13.88 5.64 16.74
N PRO A 329 14.41 6.40 17.71
CA PRO A 329 13.64 7.42 18.43
C PRO A 329 13.33 8.63 17.53
N LYS A 330 12.25 9.36 17.85
CA LYS A 330 11.79 10.57 17.12
C LYS A 330 11.58 10.34 15.63
N PHE A 331 11.20 9.13 15.23
CA PHE A 331 10.99 8.72 13.84
C PHE A 331 9.50 8.50 13.53
N LEU A 332 9.10 8.74 12.27
CA LEU A 332 7.72 8.61 11.76
C LEU A 332 6.69 9.52 12.44
N ALA A 333 6.62 10.77 11.96
CA ALA A 333 5.57 11.72 12.34
C ALA A 333 4.25 11.36 11.66
N TYR A 334 3.22 11.06 12.44
CA TYR A 334 1.91 10.70 11.91
C TYR A 334 1.31 11.87 11.12
N ARG A 335 0.92 11.61 9.86
CA ARG A 335 0.48 12.64 8.90
C ARG A 335 1.50 13.75 8.63
N GLY A 336 2.76 13.52 8.97
CA GLY A 336 3.88 14.43 8.68
C GLY A 336 4.73 13.89 7.53
N PRO A 337 5.56 14.75 6.92
CA PRO A 337 6.49 14.31 5.87
C PRO A 337 7.49 13.29 6.43
N TYR A 338 7.98 12.41 5.56
CA TYR A 338 9.08 11.52 5.90
C TYR A 338 10.32 12.34 6.28
N SER A 339 10.90 12.05 7.44
CA SER A 339 12.14 12.69 7.87
C SER A 339 12.97 11.75 8.73
N TRP A 340 14.29 11.80 8.53
CA TRP A 340 15.25 11.05 9.32
C TRP A 340 15.77 11.88 10.50
N PRO A 341 15.78 11.36 11.74
CA PRO A 341 16.30 12.08 12.90
C PRO A 341 17.83 12.18 12.83
N ALA A 342 18.35 13.40 12.64
CA ALA A 342 19.79 13.62 12.48
C ALA A 342 20.65 13.12 13.67
N SER A 343 20.10 13.16 14.90
CA SER A 343 20.76 12.63 16.10
C SER A 343 21.02 11.12 16.06
N GLU A 344 20.27 10.40 15.22
CA GLU A 344 20.37 8.95 15.07
C GLU A 344 21.30 8.55 13.91
N THR A 345 21.93 9.51 13.23
CA THR A 345 22.93 9.24 12.18
C THR A 345 24.18 8.55 12.74
N ALA A 346 24.58 8.85 13.98
CA ALA A 346 25.74 8.22 14.60
C ALA A 346 25.51 6.75 15.04
N LYS A 347 24.26 6.26 15.05
CA LYS A 347 23.92 4.94 15.60
C LYS A 347 23.47 3.93 14.55
N GLY A 348 23.74 2.66 14.80
CA GLY A 348 23.16 1.54 14.07
C GLY A 348 21.66 1.39 14.37
N HIS A 349 20.86 1.11 13.35
CA HIS A 349 19.43 0.87 13.48
C HIS A 349 18.95 -0.27 12.59
N MET A 350 18.00 -1.05 13.11
CA MET A 350 17.33 -2.10 12.36
C MET A 350 15.81 -1.86 12.29
N PHE A 351 15.25 -2.26 11.17
CA PHE A 351 13.83 -2.22 10.84
C PHE A 351 13.39 -3.58 10.34
N LEU A 352 12.15 -3.94 10.65
CA LEU A 352 11.50 -5.14 10.15
C LEU A 352 10.09 -4.78 9.70
N CYS A 353 9.73 -5.20 8.50
CA CYS A 353 8.35 -5.18 8.05
C CYS A 353 7.88 -6.62 7.83
N LEU A 354 6.70 -6.95 8.34
CA LEU A 354 6.03 -8.24 8.17
C LEU A 354 4.62 -8.04 7.64
N SER A 355 4.25 -8.74 6.57
CA SER A 355 2.88 -8.79 6.06
C SER A 355 2.19 -10.09 6.51
N PHE A 356 0.96 -10.00 6.99
CA PHE A 356 0.17 -11.12 7.52
C PHE A 356 -1.33 -10.91 7.25
N THR A 357 -2.15 -11.91 7.50
CA THR A 357 -3.61 -11.85 7.37
C THR A 357 -4.26 -11.31 8.64
N GLU A 358 -5.44 -10.72 8.56
CA GLU A 358 -6.17 -10.15 9.70
C GLU A 358 -6.50 -11.21 10.77
N ALA A 359 -6.55 -12.49 10.38
CA ALA A 359 -6.65 -13.63 11.30
C ALA A 359 -5.56 -13.62 12.40
N HIS A 360 -4.38 -13.06 12.13
CA HIS A 360 -3.27 -12.97 13.10
C HIS A 360 -3.20 -11.62 13.81
N LEU A 361 -4.10 -10.68 13.50
CA LEU A 361 -4.09 -9.31 14.04
C LEU A 361 -4.23 -9.27 15.56
N ASN A 362 -5.13 -10.08 16.13
CA ASN A 362 -5.26 -10.18 17.59
C ASN A 362 -3.99 -10.72 18.25
N SER A 363 -3.30 -11.68 17.63
CA SER A 363 -2.04 -12.23 18.16
C SER A 363 -0.93 -11.19 18.15
N VAL A 364 -0.80 -10.42 17.07
CA VAL A 364 0.17 -9.33 16.95
C VAL A 364 -0.16 -8.20 17.93
N ALA A 365 -1.42 -7.77 17.98
CA ALA A 365 -1.89 -6.73 18.90
C ALA A 365 -1.63 -7.12 20.35
N LYS A 366 -1.94 -8.36 20.74
CA LYS A 366 -1.65 -8.87 22.09
C LYS A 366 -0.14 -8.84 22.38
N ALA A 367 0.70 -9.29 21.45
CA ALA A 367 2.14 -9.22 21.65
C ALA A 367 2.65 -7.78 21.82
N ILE A 368 2.07 -6.80 21.09
CA ILE A 368 2.36 -5.37 21.27
C ILE A 368 1.88 -4.89 22.64
N ARG A 369 0.67 -5.27 23.10
CA ARG A 369 0.15 -4.91 24.44
C ARG A 369 1.07 -5.35 25.56
N TYR A 370 1.67 -6.53 25.45
CA TYR A 370 2.63 -7.02 26.45
C TYR A 370 3.88 -6.16 26.55
N GLN A 371 4.17 -5.32 25.55
CA GLN A 371 5.28 -4.36 25.60
C GLN A 371 4.91 -3.08 26.34
N GLU A 372 3.65 -2.90 26.78
CA GLU A 372 3.14 -1.70 27.44
C GLU A 372 3.50 -0.38 26.70
N PRO A 373 3.33 -0.30 25.36
CA PRO A 373 3.81 0.84 24.60
C PRO A 373 2.88 2.04 24.72
N PHE A 374 3.41 3.23 24.44
CA PHE A 374 2.60 4.42 24.24
C PHE A 374 2.06 4.47 22.80
N ILE A 375 0.74 4.55 22.65
CA ILE A 375 0.07 4.68 21.35
C ILE A 375 -0.04 6.18 21.02
N TYR A 376 0.71 6.63 20.02
CA TYR A 376 0.79 8.07 19.68
C TYR A 376 -0.07 8.46 18.47
N ALA A 377 -0.54 7.48 17.70
CA ALA A 377 -1.50 7.71 16.63
C ALA A 377 -2.37 6.46 16.41
N ASN A 378 -3.66 6.65 16.19
CA ASN A 378 -4.56 5.60 15.75
C ASN A 378 -5.72 6.20 14.94
N ASN A 379 -6.19 5.51 13.91
CA ASN A 379 -7.41 5.84 13.16
C ASN A 379 -8.24 4.59 12.85
N LEU A 380 -8.19 3.59 13.75
CA LEU A 380 -8.90 2.33 13.61
C LEU A 380 -10.41 2.57 13.57
N SER A 381 -11.12 1.83 12.72
CA SER A 381 -12.57 1.96 12.59
C SER A 381 -13.29 1.19 13.71
N PRO A 382 -14.52 1.60 14.10
CA PRO A 382 -15.31 0.88 15.10
C PRO A 382 -15.55 -0.59 14.74
N GLU A 383 -15.70 -0.89 13.46
CA GLU A 383 -15.90 -2.25 12.93
C GLU A 383 -14.69 -3.14 13.24
N LEU A 384 -13.48 -2.65 12.93
CA LEU A 384 -12.23 -3.35 13.23
C LEU A 384 -12.07 -3.59 14.75
N LEU A 385 -12.39 -2.58 15.56
CA LEU A 385 -12.28 -2.68 17.02
C LEU A 385 -13.29 -3.69 17.60
N THR A 386 -14.46 -3.82 16.98
CA THR A 386 -15.48 -4.80 17.38
C THR A 386 -15.10 -6.23 16.97
N GLN A 387 -14.46 -6.38 15.81
CA GLN A 387 -14.01 -7.69 15.31
C GLN A 387 -12.76 -8.20 16.03
N HIS A 388 -11.88 -7.30 16.47
CA HIS A 388 -10.57 -7.64 17.03
C HIS A 388 -10.38 -7.13 18.45
N ASN A 389 -10.84 -7.91 19.43
CA ASN A 389 -10.79 -7.53 20.86
C ASN A 389 -9.39 -7.18 21.37
N GLU A 390 -8.33 -7.88 20.94
CA GLU A 390 -6.96 -7.58 21.38
C GLU A 390 -6.43 -6.30 20.74
N LEU A 391 -6.82 -6.02 19.50
CA LEU A 391 -6.53 -4.73 18.85
C LEU A 391 -7.27 -3.58 19.54
N SER A 392 -8.54 -3.78 19.89
CA SER A 392 -9.33 -2.81 20.64
C SER A 392 -8.72 -2.52 22.00
N ASN A 393 -8.35 -3.58 22.73
CA ASN A 393 -7.66 -3.46 24.01
C ASN A 393 -6.31 -2.74 23.90
N LEU A 394 -5.57 -2.91 22.79
CA LEU A 394 -4.34 -2.17 22.53
C LEU A 394 -4.62 -0.69 22.30
N ALA A 395 -5.56 -0.38 21.41
CA ALA A 395 -5.91 0.98 21.03
C ALA A 395 -6.47 1.80 22.20
N THR A 396 -7.20 1.15 23.11
CA THR A 396 -7.83 1.77 24.29
C THR A 396 -6.99 1.70 25.56
N GLY A 397 -5.80 1.08 25.52
CA GLY A 397 -4.88 1.04 26.66
C GLY A 397 -5.30 0.10 27.80
N VAL A 398 -6.06 -0.95 27.50
CA VAL A 398 -6.47 -1.94 28.51
C VAL A 398 -5.25 -2.69 29.04
N GLN A 399 -5.01 -2.55 30.35
CA GLN A 399 -3.84 -3.13 31.03
C GLN A 399 -3.93 -4.65 31.21
N ILE A 400 -2.78 -5.32 31.15
CA ILE A 400 -2.66 -6.74 31.50
C ILE A 400 -2.43 -6.84 33.01
N ARG A 401 -3.44 -7.35 33.73
CA ARG A 401 -3.43 -7.42 35.20
C ARG A 401 -3.25 -8.83 35.75
N VAL A 402 -3.60 -9.84 34.97
CA VAL A 402 -3.65 -11.24 35.39
C VAL A 402 -2.60 -12.05 34.62
N PRO A 403 -1.89 -13.01 35.25
CA PRO A 403 -0.97 -13.90 34.56
C PRO A 403 -1.68 -14.76 33.50
N PRO A 404 -0.95 -15.27 32.49
CA PRO A 404 0.51 -15.22 32.34
C PRO A 404 1.03 -13.85 31.87
N PHE A 405 2.19 -13.43 32.37
CA PHE A 405 2.86 -12.17 31.98
C PHE A 405 3.84 -12.34 30.80
N LEU A 406 3.71 -13.46 30.08
CA LEU A 406 4.41 -13.75 28.84
C LEU A 406 3.39 -14.20 27.79
N GLU A 407 3.46 -13.62 26.60
CA GLU A 407 2.68 -14.04 25.45
C GLU A 407 3.60 -14.77 24.46
N HIS A 408 3.08 -15.80 23.79
CA HIS A 408 3.78 -16.46 22.69
C HIS A 408 2.77 -16.82 21.61
N ALA A 409 2.91 -16.17 20.46
CA ALA A 409 2.13 -16.45 19.26
C ALA A 409 3.03 -16.99 18.15
N LYS A 410 2.46 -17.81 17.27
CA LYS A 410 3.09 -18.27 16.04
C LYS A 410 2.15 -18.05 14.88
N PHE A 411 2.68 -17.60 13.76
CA PHE A 411 1.92 -17.42 12.53
C PHE A 411 2.86 -17.42 11.32
N THR A 412 2.27 -17.47 10.13
CA THR A 412 3.00 -17.36 8.87
C THR A 412 2.72 -16.01 8.23
N THR A 413 3.73 -15.40 7.61
CA THR A 413 3.51 -14.20 6.79
C THR A 413 2.54 -14.53 5.64
N LYS A 414 1.73 -13.56 5.23
CA LYS A 414 0.91 -13.68 4.01
C LYS A 414 1.83 -13.93 2.82
N ALA A 415 1.56 -14.94 2.01
CA ALA A 415 2.55 -15.45 1.05
C ALA A 415 2.28 -14.97 -0.38
N ASN A 416 3.11 -14.06 -0.89
CA ASN A 416 3.17 -13.73 -2.33
C ASN A 416 4.23 -14.55 -3.10
N GLN A 417 5.20 -15.14 -2.41
CA GLN A 417 6.22 -16.06 -2.97
C GLN A 417 6.62 -17.14 -1.96
N VAL A 418 7.29 -16.75 -0.87
CA VAL A 418 7.74 -17.64 0.20
C VAL A 418 7.13 -17.17 1.52
N ALA A 419 6.34 -18.05 2.17
CA ALA A 419 5.85 -17.80 3.52
C ALA A 419 7.00 -17.91 4.53
N ALA A 420 7.04 -16.99 5.49
CA ALA A 420 7.97 -17.01 6.60
C ALA A 420 7.25 -17.42 7.89
N ASN A 421 7.80 -18.38 8.61
CA ASN A 421 7.33 -18.76 9.94
C ASN A 421 7.79 -17.72 10.96
N ILE A 422 6.84 -17.09 11.63
CA ILE A 422 7.06 -16.06 12.64
C ILE A 422 6.64 -16.59 14.00
N GLN A 423 7.47 -16.32 15.01
CA GLN A 423 7.10 -16.44 16.41
C GLN A 423 7.25 -15.10 17.08
N VAL A 424 6.21 -14.64 17.77
CA VAL A 424 6.25 -13.40 18.52
C VAL A 424 6.11 -13.71 20.00
N ILE A 425 7.04 -13.19 20.78
CA ILE A 425 7.06 -13.37 22.23
C ILE A 425 6.94 -12.01 22.88
N GLY A 426 5.85 -11.77 23.61
CA GLY A 426 5.62 -10.55 24.38
C GLY A 426 6.00 -10.77 25.84
N LYS A 427 6.67 -9.78 26.45
CA LYS A 427 7.10 -9.79 27.84
C LYS A 427 6.57 -8.54 28.56
N HIS A 428 5.69 -8.75 29.53
CA HIS A 428 5.18 -7.69 30.39
C HIS A 428 6.18 -7.35 31.52
N SER A 429 6.14 -6.13 32.06
CA SER A 429 7.00 -5.68 33.18
C SER A 429 6.88 -6.61 34.40
N LYS A 430 5.64 -6.96 34.76
CA LYS A 430 5.29 -7.91 35.83
C LYS A 430 5.83 -9.33 35.69
N SER A 431 6.43 -9.71 34.55
CA SER A 431 7.09 -11.01 34.42
C SER A 431 8.40 -11.10 35.20
N TYR A 432 9.03 -9.96 35.52
CA TYR A 432 10.36 -9.88 36.15
C TYR A 432 11.42 -10.80 35.51
N SER A 433 11.23 -11.11 34.22
CA SER A 433 12.00 -12.13 33.51
C SER A 433 13.01 -11.48 32.57
N ASP A 434 14.21 -12.06 32.50
CA ASP A 434 15.21 -11.68 31.52
C ASP A 434 14.78 -12.16 30.11
N MET A 435 14.72 -11.24 29.14
CA MET A 435 14.25 -11.54 27.78
C MET A 435 15.08 -12.65 27.14
N TYR A 436 16.39 -12.71 27.36
CA TYR A 436 17.25 -13.66 26.66
C TYR A 436 17.39 -14.97 27.44
N ALA A 437 17.86 -14.89 28.68
CA ALA A 437 18.24 -16.03 29.52
C ALA A 437 17.04 -16.83 30.03
N LYS A 438 15.90 -16.16 30.29
CA LYS A 438 14.70 -16.78 30.89
C LYS A 438 13.55 -16.92 29.91
N VAL A 439 13.39 -15.99 28.98
CA VAL A 439 12.32 -16.03 27.99
C VAL A 439 12.79 -16.76 26.72
N LEU A 440 13.61 -16.14 25.88
CA LEU A 440 13.99 -16.70 24.57
C LEU A 440 14.66 -18.07 24.66
N LYS A 441 15.73 -18.20 25.47
CA LYS A 441 16.49 -19.44 25.58
C LYS A 441 15.61 -20.64 25.99
N ASN A 442 14.67 -20.42 26.90
CA ASN A 442 13.81 -21.47 27.44
C ASN A 442 12.60 -21.73 26.52
N LYS A 443 11.95 -20.69 26.00
CA LYS A 443 10.78 -20.83 25.11
C LYS A 443 11.16 -21.46 23.77
N LEU A 444 12.36 -21.17 23.28
CA LEU A 444 12.87 -21.73 22.03
C LEU A 444 13.65 -23.04 22.24
N GLY A 445 13.96 -23.38 23.50
CA GLY A 445 14.62 -24.63 23.88
C GLY A 445 15.94 -24.85 23.13
N ALA A 446 16.79 -23.82 23.08
CA ALA A 446 18.02 -23.85 22.31
C ALA A 446 19.06 -22.87 22.86
N SER A 447 20.33 -23.12 22.54
CA SER A 447 21.40 -22.16 22.79
C SER A 447 21.22 -20.92 21.91
N ILE A 448 21.52 -19.74 22.46
CA ILE A 448 21.36 -18.46 21.76
C ILE A 448 22.65 -17.65 21.79
N ARG A 449 22.90 -16.91 20.72
CA ARG A 449 23.93 -15.86 20.66
C ARG A 449 23.28 -14.50 20.47
N ILE A 450 23.68 -13.51 21.26
CA ILE A 450 22.95 -12.24 21.37
C ILE A 450 23.82 -11.03 21.04
N TRP A 451 23.23 -10.08 20.32
CA TRP A 451 23.74 -8.72 20.11
C TRP A 451 22.73 -7.74 20.70
N ALA A 452 23.10 -7.11 21.81
CA ALA A 452 22.30 -6.10 22.51
C ALA A 452 23.22 -5.36 23.48
N LEU A 453 22.93 -4.09 23.79
CA LEU A 453 23.66 -3.35 24.81
C LEU A 453 23.59 -4.11 26.15
N SER A 454 24.72 -4.23 26.85
CA SER A 454 24.82 -5.06 28.05
C SER A 454 25.59 -4.37 29.17
N ASP A 455 25.21 -4.64 30.41
CA ASP A 455 25.98 -4.21 31.59
C ASP A 455 27.06 -5.23 31.98
N THR A 456 27.92 -4.87 32.93
CA THR A 456 29.01 -5.74 33.42
C THR A 456 28.51 -6.95 34.22
N ARG A 457 27.28 -6.92 34.72
CA ARG A 457 26.67 -7.99 35.53
C ARG A 457 26.09 -9.09 34.64
N SER A 458 25.67 -8.73 33.42
CA SER A 458 25.00 -9.60 32.46
C SER A 458 26.04 -10.31 31.58
N LYS A 459 26.55 -11.44 32.10
CA LYS A 459 27.60 -12.27 31.49
C LYS A 459 27.02 -13.38 30.61
N SER A 460 27.83 -13.90 29.67
CA SER A 460 27.52 -15.16 28.97
C SER A 460 27.26 -16.30 29.97
N ILE A 461 26.24 -17.12 29.71
CA ILE A 461 25.82 -18.27 30.51
C ILE A 461 26.15 -19.54 29.74
N CYS A 462 27.19 -20.27 30.15
CA CYS A 462 27.65 -21.46 29.42
C CYS A 462 27.38 -22.79 30.14
N LYS A 463 26.74 -22.73 31.31
CA LYS A 463 26.34 -23.90 32.11
C LYS A 463 24.90 -24.30 31.80
N GLY A 464 24.60 -25.59 31.93
CA GLY A 464 23.29 -26.17 31.67
C GLY A 464 23.09 -26.63 30.23
N GLN A 465 21.88 -27.15 29.93
CA GLN A 465 21.55 -27.72 28.62
C GLN A 465 21.66 -26.72 27.46
N TYR A 466 21.24 -25.47 27.70
CA TYR A 466 21.27 -24.40 26.69
C TYR A 466 22.12 -23.22 27.16
N GLN A 467 23.00 -22.76 26.28
CA GLN A 467 23.91 -21.65 26.51
C GLN A 467 23.31 -20.31 26.04
N LEU A 468 23.71 -19.22 26.67
CA LEU A 468 23.54 -17.86 26.18
C LEU A 468 24.93 -17.26 26.03
N ARG A 469 25.35 -16.89 24.83
CA ARG A 469 26.65 -16.26 24.60
C ARG A 469 26.50 -14.88 23.98
N LYS A 470 27.20 -13.90 24.52
CA LYS A 470 27.26 -12.57 23.91
C LYS A 470 28.15 -12.60 22.67
N VAL A 471 27.70 -12.02 21.57
CA VAL A 471 28.55 -11.77 20.39
C VAL A 471 29.65 -10.78 20.79
N ALA A 472 30.90 -11.01 20.38
CA ALA A 472 32.02 -10.13 20.70
C ALA A 472 31.86 -8.75 20.04
N SER A 473 32.19 -7.68 20.76
CA SER A 473 32.26 -6.31 20.23
C SER A 473 33.72 -5.90 20.01
N PRO A 474 34.08 -5.30 18.87
CA PRO A 474 33.23 -5.07 17.70
C PRO A 474 32.94 -6.35 16.90
N MET A 475 31.79 -6.37 16.20
CA MET A 475 31.44 -7.42 15.24
C MET A 475 31.61 -6.94 13.79
N GLN A 476 31.67 -7.88 12.85
CA GLN A 476 31.51 -7.58 11.42
C GLN A 476 30.06 -7.87 11.04
N PHE A 477 29.32 -6.82 10.68
CA PHE A 477 27.94 -6.93 10.24
C PHE A 477 27.83 -6.45 8.80
N ASP A 478 27.68 -7.42 7.90
CA ASP A 478 27.59 -7.19 6.45
C ASP A 478 28.68 -6.27 5.88
N GLY A 479 29.94 -6.57 6.22
CA GLY A 479 31.12 -5.84 5.73
C GLY A 479 31.43 -4.54 6.46
N VAL A 480 30.65 -4.15 7.48
CA VAL A 480 30.92 -2.99 8.33
C VAL A 480 31.30 -3.46 9.73
N GLN A 481 32.33 -2.85 10.32
CA GLN A 481 32.66 -3.06 11.72
C GLN A 481 31.70 -2.27 12.60
N VAL A 482 31.00 -2.96 13.50
CA VAL A 482 29.98 -2.36 14.37
C VAL A 482 30.33 -2.62 15.82
N ARG A 483 30.33 -1.57 16.62
CA ARG A 483 30.48 -1.63 18.08
C ARG A 483 29.10 -1.68 18.75
N ARG A 484 29.00 -2.42 19.84
CA ARG A 484 27.75 -2.65 20.57
C ARG A 484 27.17 -1.35 21.15
N GLU A 485 28.04 -0.44 21.58
CA GLU A 485 27.70 0.87 22.13
C GLU A 485 27.13 1.85 21.09
N ASP A 486 27.48 1.64 19.82
CA ASP A 486 27.06 2.49 18.71
C ASP A 486 25.86 1.90 17.96
N ASP A 487 25.28 0.78 18.42
CA ASP A 487 24.19 0.08 17.72
C ASP A 487 22.93 -0.02 18.60
N SER A 488 21.82 0.53 18.10
CA SER A 488 20.50 0.41 18.73
C SER A 488 19.77 -0.87 18.30
N ALA A 489 20.26 -1.61 17.33
CA ALA A 489 19.70 -2.90 16.96
C ALA A 489 19.95 -3.94 18.05
N ARG A 490 18.92 -4.73 18.37
CA ARG A 490 19.02 -5.85 19.30
C ARG A 490 18.47 -7.10 18.65
N TRP A 491 19.26 -8.16 18.67
CA TRP A 491 18.88 -9.41 18.03
C TRP A 491 19.56 -10.62 18.66
N ALA A 492 18.98 -11.80 18.38
CA ALA A 492 19.51 -13.08 18.80
C ALA A 492 19.44 -14.09 17.66
N VAL A 493 20.47 -14.94 17.54
CA VAL A 493 20.42 -16.15 16.73
C VAL A 493 20.22 -17.37 17.61
N VAL A 494 19.42 -18.32 17.13
CA VAL A 494 19.03 -19.51 17.88
C VAL A 494 19.65 -20.75 17.23
N ASP A 495 20.61 -21.34 17.94
CA ASP A 495 21.43 -22.41 17.39
C ASP A 495 20.64 -23.69 17.15
N GLY A 496 20.80 -24.27 15.95
CA GLY A 496 20.12 -25.50 15.53
C GLY A 496 18.62 -25.33 15.23
N LYS A 497 18.10 -24.10 15.18
CA LYS A 497 16.67 -23.83 14.92
C LYS A 497 16.41 -22.99 13.67
N ASN A 498 17.44 -22.48 12.99
CA ASN A 498 17.29 -21.55 11.87
C ASN A 498 16.49 -20.27 12.20
N ILE A 499 16.52 -19.84 13.47
CA ILE A 499 15.73 -18.68 13.94
C ILE A 499 16.64 -17.47 14.22
N VAL A 500 16.20 -16.31 13.76
CA VAL A 500 16.70 -14.99 14.15
C VAL A 500 15.58 -14.21 14.83
N CYS A 501 15.84 -13.63 16.00
CA CYS A 501 14.89 -12.80 16.72
C CYS A 501 15.37 -11.35 16.78
N LEU A 502 14.51 -10.39 16.45
CA LEU A 502 14.70 -8.97 16.76
C LEU A 502 14.01 -8.67 18.08
N THR A 503 14.67 -7.94 18.96
CA THR A 503 14.19 -7.69 20.32
C THR A 503 14.13 -6.20 20.63
N THR A 504 13.33 -5.84 21.64
CA THR A 504 13.28 -4.45 22.15
C THR A 504 14.07 -4.25 23.45
N ASN A 505 14.41 -5.33 24.16
CA ASN A 505 15.15 -5.26 25.43
C ASN A 505 16.67 -5.27 25.26
N ASP A 506 17.36 -4.50 26.08
CA ASP A 506 18.80 -4.62 26.30
C ASP A 506 19.11 -5.91 27.09
N TYR A 507 20.38 -6.30 27.19
CA TYR A 507 20.83 -7.39 28.08
C TYR A 507 21.46 -6.82 29.37
N LYS A 508 20.61 -6.22 30.21
CA LYS A 508 21.01 -5.60 31.48
C LYS A 508 20.17 -6.14 32.64
N ALA A 509 20.70 -6.10 33.85
CA ALA A 509 20.00 -6.60 35.03
C ALA A 509 18.66 -5.88 35.31
N THR A 510 18.57 -4.60 34.96
CA THR A 510 17.37 -3.76 35.11
C THR A 510 16.28 -4.09 34.09
N GLU A 511 16.61 -4.74 32.97
CA GLU A 511 15.66 -5.05 31.88
C GLU A 511 14.62 -6.11 32.27
N LYS A 512 14.81 -6.79 33.40
CA LYS A 512 13.82 -7.75 33.92
C LYS A 512 12.45 -7.08 34.15
N GLN A 513 12.46 -5.83 34.58
CA GLN A 513 11.26 -5.03 34.86
C GLN A 513 10.78 -4.22 33.65
N ILE A 514 11.60 -4.12 32.61
CA ILE A 514 11.27 -3.40 31.38
C ILE A 514 10.44 -4.33 30.49
N PRO A 515 9.24 -3.94 30.05
CA PRO A 515 8.48 -4.75 29.10
C PRO A 515 9.15 -4.73 27.72
N GLY A 516 8.82 -5.70 26.88
CA GLY A 516 9.39 -5.78 25.54
C GLY A 516 8.93 -7.02 24.79
N ALA A 517 9.48 -7.24 23.61
CA ALA A 517 9.13 -8.38 22.78
C ALA A 517 10.32 -8.90 21.99
N ALA A 518 10.12 -10.07 21.41
CA ALA A 518 10.95 -10.62 20.37
C ALA A 518 10.07 -11.03 19.18
N VAL A 519 10.47 -10.61 17.98
CA VAL A 519 9.90 -11.04 16.71
C VAL A 519 10.91 -11.97 16.05
N CYS A 520 10.60 -13.26 16.05
CA CYS A 520 11.48 -14.33 15.63
C CYS A 520 11.07 -14.89 14.27
N LEU A 521 11.99 -14.86 13.32
CA LEU A 521 11.85 -15.42 11.98
C LEU A 521 12.59 -16.74 11.89
N GLU A 522 11.91 -17.80 11.46
CA GLU A 522 12.55 -19.07 11.08
C GLU A 522 12.82 -19.07 9.56
N ASN A 523 14.09 -18.91 9.19
CA ASN A 523 14.56 -18.97 7.81
C ASN A 523 16.06 -19.29 7.79
N ALA A 524 16.45 -20.38 7.14
CA ALA A 524 17.84 -20.86 7.14
C ALA A 524 18.84 -19.86 6.53
N ALA A 525 18.46 -19.16 5.46
CA ALA A 525 19.34 -18.20 4.79
C ALA A 525 19.53 -16.93 5.63
N VAL A 526 18.44 -16.36 6.17
CA VAL A 526 18.53 -15.22 7.11
C VAL A 526 19.33 -15.62 8.36
N TYR A 527 19.04 -16.79 8.93
CA TYR A 527 19.80 -17.32 10.06
C TYR A 527 21.29 -17.41 9.78
N ASN A 528 21.70 -17.92 8.61
CA ASN A 528 23.11 -18.03 8.25
C ASN A 528 23.81 -16.66 8.18
N ILE A 529 23.13 -15.62 7.68
CA ILE A 529 23.68 -14.27 7.61
C ILE A 529 23.96 -13.72 9.02
N PHE A 530 22.97 -13.77 9.92
CA PHE A 530 23.15 -13.32 11.30
C PHE A 530 24.12 -14.21 12.09
N ARG A 531 24.16 -15.52 11.80
CA ARG A 531 25.09 -16.47 12.41
C ARG A 531 26.54 -16.13 12.10
N ILE A 532 26.84 -15.68 10.87
CA ILE A 532 28.19 -15.27 10.45
C ILE A 532 28.63 -14.03 11.24
N ALA A 533 27.75 -13.04 11.38
CA ALA A 533 28.02 -11.88 12.23
C ALA A 533 28.23 -12.27 13.71
N ALA A 534 27.48 -13.27 14.19
CA ALA A 534 27.60 -13.85 15.53
C ALA A 534 28.69 -14.91 15.67
N SER A 535 29.66 -15.02 14.75
CA SER A 535 30.68 -16.07 14.75
C SER A 535 31.66 -15.96 15.91
N LYS A 536 32.03 -14.73 16.31
CA LYS A 536 32.88 -14.45 17.46
C LYS A 536 32.01 -14.12 18.66
N VAL A 537 32.24 -14.81 19.77
CA VAL A 537 31.48 -14.65 21.02
C VAL A 537 32.42 -14.42 22.19
N GLU A 538 31.94 -13.68 23.18
CA GLU A 538 32.67 -13.48 24.43
C GLU A 538 32.92 -14.81 25.13
N ALA A 539 34.04 -14.89 25.85
CA ALA A 539 34.38 -16.05 26.64
C ALA A 539 33.33 -16.29 27.73
N CYS A 540 33.15 -17.56 28.07
CA CYS A 540 32.42 -17.94 29.27
C CYS A 540 33.30 -17.55 30.46
N ASN A 541 32.88 -16.57 31.25
CA ASN A 541 33.57 -16.31 32.51
C ASN A 541 33.38 -17.53 33.42
N LYS A 542 34.50 -18.16 33.82
CA LYS A 542 34.54 -19.35 34.68
C LYS A 542 33.94 -19.07 36.05
#